data_AF-A0ABD7BLN7-F1
#
_entry.id   AF-A0ABD7BLN7-F1
#
_cell.length_a   1.000
_cell.length_b   1.000
_cell.length_c   1.000
_cell.angle_alpha   90.00
_cell.angle_beta   90.00
_cell.angle_gamma   90.00
#
_symmetry.space_group_name_H-M   'P 1'
#
loop_
_entity.id
_entity.type
_entity.pdbx_description
1 polymer ?
#
loop_
_entity_poly.entity_id
_entity_poly.type
_entity_poly.pdbx_seq_one_letter_code
_entity_poly.pdbx_strand_id
1 'polypeptide(L)' 'MSDHGEHPSVYYDGRECRRSGGSKLASPFASHTFHGSWFLAGWNDMDLEIEQKNPKRAAKNKAA' A
#
# COMPACT_ATOMS: atom_id res chain seq x y z
N MET A 1 -11.44 24.54 7.46
CA MET A 1 -10.86 23.29 7.97
C MET A 1 -10.72 22.41 6.76
N SER A 2 -9.51 22.25 6.24
CA SER A 2 -9.32 21.55 4.98
C SER A 2 -9.80 20.11 5.14
N ASP A 3 -10.48 19.63 4.11
CA ASP A 3 -11.00 18.28 3.92
C ASP A 3 -9.81 17.30 3.86
N HIS A 4 -9.17 17.10 5.01
CA HIS A 4 -8.01 16.25 5.13
C HIS A 4 -8.52 14.83 5.13
N GLY A 5 -8.35 14.14 3.99
CA GLY A 5 -8.48 12.70 3.92
C GLY A 5 -7.85 12.07 5.16
N GLU A 6 -8.53 11.07 5.70
CA GLU A 6 -8.26 10.41 7.00
C GLU A 6 -6.78 10.05 7.25
N HIS A 7 -5.98 9.98 6.18
CA HIS A 7 -4.57 9.62 6.19
C HIS A 7 -3.67 10.68 5.51
N PRO A 8 -2.37 10.75 5.87
CA PRO A 8 -1.39 11.62 5.20
C PRO A 8 -1.25 11.32 3.70
N SER A 9 -0.81 12.29 2.88
CA SER A 9 -0.70 12.13 1.41
C SER A 9 0.11 10.89 0.99
N VAL A 10 1.20 10.59 1.70
CA VAL A 10 2.08 9.45 1.41
C VAL A 10 1.40 8.09 1.55
N TYR A 11 0.28 8.01 2.30
CA TYR A 11 -0.56 6.82 2.32
C TYR A 11 -1.19 6.56 0.94
N TYR A 12 -1.73 7.61 0.31
CA TYR A 12 -2.33 7.52 -1.02
C TYR A 12 -1.27 7.26 -2.10
N ASP A 13 -0.06 7.79 -1.96
CA ASP A 13 1.08 7.44 -2.82
C ASP A 13 1.39 5.93 -2.77
N GLY A 14 1.36 5.33 -1.57
CA GLY A 14 1.53 3.89 -1.38
C GLY A 14 0.44 3.07 -2.08
N ARG A 15 -0.82 3.50 -1.95
CA ARG A 15 -1.97 2.87 -2.63
C ARG A 15 -1.81 2.93 -4.15
N GLU A 16 -1.45 4.10 -4.69
CA GLU A 16 -1.25 4.27 -6.13
C GLU A 16 -0.07 3.44 -6.66
N CYS A 17 1.03 3.40 -5.91
CA CYS A 17 2.18 2.55 -6.22
C CYS A 17 1.75 1.08 -6.35
N ARG A 18 0.99 0.54 -5.38
CA ARG A 18 0.50 -0.84 -5.48
C ARG A 18 -0.43 -1.04 -6.67
N ARG A 19 -1.36 -0.11 -6.88
CA ARG A 19 -2.35 -0.15 -7.98
C ARG A 19 -1.70 -0.19 -9.35
N SER A 20 -0.59 0.52 -9.54
CA SER A 20 0.22 0.51 -10.77
C SER A 20 1.14 -0.72 -10.90
N GLY A 21 1.12 -1.64 -9.92
CA GLY A 21 1.98 -2.83 -9.91
C GLY A 21 3.37 -2.60 -9.30
N GLY A 22 3.60 -1.43 -8.72
CA GLY A 22 4.84 -1.09 -8.03
C GLY A 22 5.05 -1.88 -6.74
N SER A 23 6.33 -2.02 -6.37
CA SER A 23 6.77 -2.72 -5.16
C SER A 23 6.70 -1.81 -3.93
N LYS A 24 6.48 -2.39 -2.74
CA LYS A 24 6.59 -1.67 -1.46
C LYS A 24 7.96 -1.04 -1.22
N LEU A 25 9.00 -1.55 -1.89
CA LEU A 25 10.37 -1.01 -1.84
C LEU A 25 10.57 0.24 -2.72
N ALA A 26 9.56 0.66 -3.48
CA ALA A 26 9.60 1.89 -4.26
C ALA A 26 9.45 3.16 -3.40
N SER A 27 9.12 3.02 -2.11
CA SER A 27 9.12 4.14 -1.16
C SER A 27 10.49 4.83 -1.14
N PRO A 28 10.56 6.15 -1.37
CA PRO A 28 11.80 6.90 -1.20
C PRO A 28 12.17 7.08 0.28
N PHE A 29 11.24 6.77 1.19
CA PHE A 29 11.42 6.88 2.64
C PHE A 29 11.81 5.54 3.25
N ALA A 30 12.68 5.58 4.27
CA ALA A 30 12.96 4.39 5.08
C ALA A 30 11.70 3.95 5.83
N SER A 31 11.44 2.64 5.88
CA SER A 31 10.19 2.05 6.39
C SER A 31 9.84 2.45 7.82
N HIS A 32 10.84 2.66 8.68
CA HIS A 32 10.65 3.03 10.09
C HIS A 32 10.36 4.53 10.31
N THR A 33 10.42 5.35 9.26
CA THR A 33 10.05 6.76 9.34
C THR A 33 8.55 6.93 9.25
N PHE A 34 8.01 8.02 9.79
CA PHE A 34 6.58 8.34 9.70
C PHE A 34 6.05 8.23 8.26
N HIS A 35 6.77 8.82 7.30
CA HIS A 35 6.38 8.77 5.88
C HIS A 35 6.46 7.36 5.29
N GLY A 36 7.54 6.63 5.57
CA GLY A 36 7.71 5.26 5.08
C GLY A 36 6.68 4.29 5.65
N SER A 37 6.31 4.46 6.92
CA SER A 37 5.28 3.66 7.58
C SER A 37 3.90 3.91 6.96
N TRP A 38 3.53 5.16 6.69
CA TRP A 38 2.26 5.49 6.04
C TRP A 38 2.19 5.05 4.58
N PHE A 39 3.28 5.19 3.82
CA PHE A 39 3.37 4.64 2.46
C PHE A 39 3.17 3.13 2.46
N LEU A 40 3.85 2.42 3.37
CA LEU A 40 3.73 0.97 3.47
C LEU A 40 2.33 0.53 3.88
N ALA A 41 1.67 1.26 4.79
CA ALA A 41 0.29 1.01 5.18
C ALA A 41 -0.65 1.08 3.96
N GLY A 42 -0.57 2.16 3.17
CA GLY A 42 -1.39 2.31 1.97
C GLY A 42 -1.11 1.25 0.91
N TRP A 43 0.17 0.89 0.72
CA TRP A 43 0.53 -0.18 -0.21
C TRP A 43 -0.07 -1.53 0.21
N ASN A 44 0.01 -1.88 1.50
CA ASN A 44 -0.51 -3.14 2.03
C ASN A 44 -2.04 -3.19 1.98
N ASP A 45 -2.75 -2.12 2.34
CA ASP A 45 -4.21 -2.06 2.26
C ASP A 45 -4.70 -2.29 0.82
N MET A 46 -4.04 -1.65 -0.15
CA MET A 46 -4.35 -1.85 -1.56
C MET A 46 -4.03 -3.28 -2.03
N ASP A 47 -2.97 -3.90 -1.53
CA ASP A 47 -2.64 -5.29 -1.84
C ASP A 47 -3.74 -6.23 -1.34
N LEU A 48 -4.19 -6.05 -0.09
CA LEU A 48 -5.30 -6.81 0.50
C LEU A 48 -6.61 -6.61 -0.28
N GLU A 49 -6.94 -5.38 -0.69
CA GLU A 49 -8.12 -5.11 -1.51
C GLU A 49 -8.05 -5.80 -2.88
N ILE A 50 -6.87 -5.85 -3.51
CA ILE A 50 -6.65 -6.56 -4.77
C ILE A 50 -6.77 -8.07 -4.57
N GLU A 51 -6.22 -8.60 -3.48
CA GLU A 51 -6.31 -10.03 -3.14
C GLU A 51 -7.75 -10.46 -2.86
N GLN A 52 -8.52 -9.66 -2.11
CA GLN A 52 -9.94 -9.92 -1.85
C GLN A 52 -10.76 -9.95 -3.14
N LYS A 53 -10.47 -9.04 -4.09
CA LYS A 53 -11.13 -9.00 -5.40
C LYS A 53 -10.70 -10.13 -6.33
N ASN A 54 -9.58 -10.81 -6.05
CA ASN A 54 -9.08 -11.93 -6.84
C ASN A 54 -8.58 -13.09 -5.95
N PRO A 55 -9.49 -13.93 -5.42
CA PRO A 55 -9.14 -14.99 -4.48
C PRO A 55 -8.18 -16.06 -5.06
N LYS A 56 -8.08 -16.18 -6.38
CA LYS A 56 -7.09 -17.07 -7.03
C LYS A 56 -5.64 -16.59 -6.84
N ARG A 57 -5.44 -15.30 -6.58
CA ARG A 57 -4.12 -14.70 -6.32
C ARG A 57 -3.68 -14.87 -4.87
N ALA A 58 -4.61 -14.74 -3.91
CA ALA A 58 -4.36 -14.99 -2.50
C ALA A 58 -3.89 -16.43 -2.21
N ALA A 59 -4.41 -17.41 -2.97
CA ALA A 59 -3.98 -18.81 -2.84
C ALA A 59 -2.52 -19.05 -3.28
N LYS A 60 -1.98 -18.24 -4.20
CA LYS A 60 -0.59 -18.37 -4.69
C LYS A 60 0.44 -17.82 -3.71
N ASN A 61 0.08 -16.81 -2.91
CA ASN A 61 0.99 -16.20 -1.94
C ASN A 61 1.12 -17.02 -0.64
N LYS A 62 0.27 -18.01 -0.38
CA LYS A 62 0.36 -18.92 0.78
C LYS A 62 1.26 -20.14 0.59
N ALA A 63 1.80 -20.35 -0.61
CA ALA A 63 2.55 -21.56 -0.96
C ALA A 63 4.08 -21.34 -1.08
N ALA A 64 4.60 -20.21 -0.57
CA ALA A 64 6.03 -19.88 -0.58
C ALA A 64 6.56 -19.65 0.83
#